data_AF-A0A081RYP0-F1
#
_entry.id   AF-A0A081RYP0-F1
#
_cell.length_a   1.000
_cell.length_b   1.000
_cell.length_c   1.000
_cell.angle_alpha   90.00
_cell.angle_beta   90.00
_cell.angle_gamma   90.00
#
_symmetry.space_group_name_H-M   'P 1'
#
loop_
_entity.id
_entity.type
_entity.pdbx_description
1 polymer ?
#
loop_
_entity_poly.entity_id
_entity_poly.type
_entity_poly.pdbx_seq_one_letter_code
_entity_poly.pdbx_strand_id
1 'polypeptide(L)'
;MNFGEKWRHLSPNIKRSLMTDAKGLPLSLVVAAANTHDIKLVADTLDAEWLRGYLQSRHYEPYIQSRKEESDACQNTDFKAQRWVVERTHSWMNRFRRILIRWEKKVENYEAMLHFVCGIIVWNKTLLG
;
A
#
# COMPACT_ATOMS: atom_id res chain seq x y z
N MET A 1 -10.66 -44.76 -10.01
CA MET A 1 -9.22 -44.55 -10.23
C MET A 1 -9.02 -43.12 -10.70
N ASN A 2 -8.22 -42.35 -9.95
CA ASN A 2 -7.80 -40.98 -10.25
C ASN A 2 -6.90 -40.91 -11.50
N PHE A 3 -6.87 -39.75 -12.18
CA PHE A 3 -5.67 -38.92 -12.39
C PHE A 3 -6.01 -37.74 -13.32
N GLY A 4 -5.96 -36.50 -12.82
CA GLY A 4 -5.95 -35.33 -13.71
C GLY A 4 -6.45 -33.97 -13.21
N GLU A 5 -6.59 -33.70 -11.91
CA GLU A 5 -6.73 -32.33 -11.41
C GLU A 5 -5.41 -31.56 -11.63
N LYS A 6 -5.36 -30.67 -12.62
CA LYS A 6 -4.18 -29.82 -12.83
C LYS A 6 -4.55 -28.38 -13.19
N TRP A 7 -4.33 -27.52 -12.19
CA TRP A 7 -4.07 -26.08 -12.23
C TRP A 7 -5.27 -25.11 -12.35
N ARG A 8 -5.89 -24.76 -11.21
CA ARG A 8 -6.82 -23.62 -11.10
C ARG A 8 -6.53 -22.64 -9.95
N HIS A 9 -5.35 -22.72 -9.33
CA HIS A 9 -4.93 -21.84 -8.20
C HIS A 9 -3.47 -21.38 -8.28
N LEU A 10 -3.02 -20.91 -9.44
CA LEU A 10 -1.89 -19.96 -9.43
C LEU A 10 -2.45 -18.67 -8.84
N SER A 11 -2.13 -18.40 -7.57
CA SER A 11 -2.44 -17.14 -6.89
C SER A 11 -2.04 -16.00 -7.82
N PRO A 12 -2.98 -15.17 -8.32
CA PRO A 12 -2.64 -14.13 -9.27
C PRO A 12 -1.57 -13.23 -8.66
N ASN A 13 -0.63 -12.80 -9.50
CA ASN A 13 0.28 -11.73 -9.14
C ASN A 13 -0.60 -10.54 -8.68
N ILE A 14 -0.30 -9.96 -7.53
CA ILE A 14 -1.13 -8.91 -6.89
C ILE A 14 -0.26 -7.70 -6.61
N LYS A 15 -0.84 -6.52 -6.80
CA LYS A 15 -0.28 -5.23 -6.44
C LYS A 15 -0.94 -4.74 -5.15
N ARG A 16 -0.21 -3.93 -4.40
CA ARG A 16 -0.72 -3.21 -3.23
C ARG A 16 -0.51 -1.71 -3.42
N SER A 17 -1.56 -0.94 -3.16
CA SER A 17 -1.51 0.52 -3.05
C SER A 17 -1.57 0.89 -1.57
N LEU A 18 -0.73 1.82 -1.14
CA LEU A 18 -0.65 2.26 0.25
C LEU A 18 -0.62 3.79 0.30
N MET A 19 -1.50 4.36 1.11
CA MET A 19 -1.50 5.77 1.47
C MET A 19 -0.91 5.95 2.86
N THR A 20 -0.02 6.91 3.01
CA THR A 20 0.62 7.24 4.30
C THR A 20 0.51 8.72 4.60
N ASP A 21 0.54 9.08 5.88
CA ASP A 21 0.75 10.48 6.29
C ASP A 21 2.23 10.91 6.08
N ALA A 22 2.55 12.17 6.41
CA ALA A 22 3.91 12.71 6.31
C ALA A 22 4.94 12.03 7.25
N LYS A 23 4.48 11.31 8.28
CA LYS A 23 5.33 10.55 9.21
C LYS A 23 5.51 9.09 8.78
N GLY A 24 4.78 8.64 7.76
CA GLY A 24 4.76 7.25 7.30
C GLY A 24 3.74 6.37 8.01
N LEU A 25 2.76 6.95 8.71
CA LEU A 25 1.65 6.19 9.27
C LEU A 25 0.75 5.70 8.14
N PRO A 26 0.49 4.39 8.01
CA PRO A 26 -0.43 3.88 7.00
C PRO A 26 -1.86 4.34 7.32
N LEU A 27 -2.50 5.01 6.36
CA LEU A 27 -3.87 5.52 6.47
C LEU A 27 -4.87 4.65 5.71
N SER A 28 -4.48 4.13 4.55
CA SER A 28 -5.32 3.28 3.71
C SER A 28 -4.45 2.33 2.88
N LEU A 29 -4.97 1.13 2.62
CA LEU A 29 -4.30 0.07 1.88
C LEU A 29 -5.33 -0.63 0.99
N VAL A 30 -4.98 -0.85 -0.27
CA VAL A 30 -5.79 -1.61 -1.22
C VAL A 30 -4.94 -2.70 -1.88
N VAL A 31 -5.49 -3.91 -1.97
CA VAL A 31 -4.88 -5.03 -2.70
C VAL A 31 -5.68 -5.27 -3.98
N ALA A 32 -5.00 -5.42 -5.10
CA ALA A 32 -5.64 -5.70 -6.38
C ALA A 32 -4.81 -6.63 -7.26
N ALA A 33 -5.45 -7.26 -8.25
CA ALA A 33 -4.76 -8.07 -9.24
C ALA A 33 -3.66 -7.26 -9.95
N ALA A 34 -2.55 -7.90 -10.32
CA ALA A 34 -1.43 -7.22 -10.96
C ALA A 34 -1.76 -6.66 -12.35
N ASN A 35 -2.84 -7.15 -12.98
CA ASN A 35 -3.35 -6.59 -14.23
C ASN A 35 -4.22 -5.33 -14.01
N THR A 36 -4.45 -4.92 -12.77
CA THR A 36 -5.11 -3.65 -12.47
C THR A 36 -4.13 -2.49 -12.66
N HIS A 37 -4.56 -1.49 -13.42
CA HIS A 37 -3.78 -0.27 -13.63
C HIS A 37 -3.71 0.53 -12.32
N ASP A 38 -2.51 0.93 -11.90
CA ASP A 38 -2.23 1.52 -10.59
C ASP A 38 -3.09 2.78 -10.30
N ILE A 39 -3.47 3.53 -11.34
CA ILE A 39 -4.36 4.71 -11.22
C ILE A 39 -5.74 4.37 -10.62
N LYS A 40 -6.26 3.16 -10.88
CA LYS A 40 -7.55 2.71 -10.33
C LYS A 40 -7.43 2.43 -8.83
N LEU A 41 -6.26 1.99 -8.39
CA LEU A 41 -5.99 1.72 -6.98
C LEU A 41 -5.90 3.00 -6.16
N VAL A 42 -5.49 4.12 -6.77
CA VAL A 42 -5.47 5.42 -6.11
C VAL A 42 -6.89 5.87 -5.77
N ALA A 43 -7.83 5.72 -6.70
CA ALA A 43 -9.25 5.99 -6.46
C ALA A 43 -9.79 5.09 -5.34
N ASP A 44 -9.59 3.78 -5.44
CA ASP A 44 -10.03 2.82 -4.41
C ASP A 44 -9.42 3.10 -3.03
N THR A 45 -8.16 3.57 -2.97
CA THR A 45 -7.48 3.92 -1.71
C THR A 45 -8.11 5.17 -1.06
N LEU A 46 -8.69 6.06 -1.88
CA LEU A 46 -9.30 7.34 -1.48
C LEU A 46 -10.84 7.32 -1.40
N ASP A 47 -11.49 6.26 -1.92
CA ASP A 47 -12.95 6.16 -2.07
C ASP A 47 -13.68 5.60 -0.84
N ALA A 48 -12.97 5.34 0.26
CA ALA A 48 -13.62 5.13 1.54
C ALA A 48 -14.28 6.45 2.02
N GLU A 49 -15.61 6.53 2.03
CA GLU A 49 -16.36 7.76 2.39
C GLU A 49 -15.90 8.35 3.73
N TRP A 50 -15.63 7.51 4.73
CA TRP A 50 -15.14 7.94 6.04
C TRP A 50 -13.73 8.54 5.98
N LEU A 51 -12.88 8.07 5.06
CA LEU A 51 -11.50 8.52 4.92
C LEU A 51 -11.45 9.94 4.36
N ARG A 52 -12.30 10.27 3.40
CA ARG A 52 -12.37 11.64 2.85
C ARG A 52 -12.73 12.67 3.92
N GLY A 53 -13.78 12.40 4.71
CA GLY A 53 -14.17 13.28 5.81
C GLY A 53 -13.07 13.41 6.87
N TYR A 54 -12.40 12.31 7.22
CA TYR A 54 -11.27 12.32 8.15
C TYR A 54 -10.09 13.14 7.63
N LEU A 55 -9.68 12.93 6.38
CA LEU A 55 -8.57 13.65 5.75
C LEU A 55 -8.85 15.16 5.67
N GLN A 56 -10.06 15.54 5.26
CA GLN A 56 -10.49 16.93 5.21
C GLN A 56 -10.48 17.58 6.60
N SER A 57 -11.00 16.89 7.63
CA SER A 57 -11.04 17.41 9.00
C SER A 57 -9.65 17.68 9.60
N ARG A 58 -8.63 16.98 9.11
CA ARG A 58 -7.23 17.10 9.54
C ARG A 58 -6.38 17.94 8.60
N HIS A 59 -6.99 18.56 7.58
CA HIS A 59 -6.32 19.35 6.55
C HIS A 59 -5.18 18.57 5.84
N TYR A 60 -5.40 17.28 5.59
CA TYR A 60 -4.47 16.50 4.77
C TYR A 60 -4.69 16.80 3.29
N GLU A 61 -3.70 17.43 2.66
CA GLU A 61 -3.66 17.62 1.22
C GLU A 61 -3.10 16.35 0.53
N PRO A 62 -3.88 15.70 -0.37
CA PRO A 62 -3.40 14.50 -1.06
C PRO A 62 -2.31 14.88 -2.07
N TYR A 63 -1.09 14.39 -1.83
CA TYR A 63 0.02 14.54 -2.75
C TYR A 63 0.14 13.32 -3.66
N ILE A 64 -0.40 13.43 -4.87
CA ILE A 64 -0.37 12.36 -5.88
C ILE A 64 0.38 12.89 -7.11
N GLN A 65 1.68 12.61 -7.16
CA GLN A 65 2.51 12.95 -8.31
C GLN A 65 2.53 11.78 -9.30
N SER A 66 2.38 12.06 -10.60
CA SER A 66 2.57 11.04 -11.62
C SER A 66 4.05 10.70 -11.76
N ARG A 67 4.36 9.48 -12.23
CA ARG A 67 5.76 9.06 -12.46
C ARG A 67 6.50 9.98 -13.44
N LYS A 68 5.81 10.51 -14.44
CA LYS A 68 6.42 11.39 -15.44
C LYS A 68 6.78 12.73 -14.81
N GLU A 69 5.86 13.33 -14.05
CA GLU A 69 6.13 14.56 -13.30
C GLU A 69 7.23 14.38 -12.27
N GLU A 70 7.31 13.21 -11.61
CA GLU A 70 8.39 12.88 -10.66
C GLU A 70 9.75 12.76 -11.39
N SER A 71 9.78 12.10 -12.55
CA SER A 71 10.97 11.96 -13.38
C SER A 71 11.45 13.29 -13.95
N ASP A 72 10.53 14.13 -14.41
CA ASP A 72 10.83 15.45 -14.95
C ASP A 72 11.30 16.39 -13.83
N ALA A 73 10.66 16.30 -12.65
CA ALA A 73 11.05 17.10 -11.50
C ALA A 73 12.39 16.65 -10.89
N CYS A 74 12.77 15.36 -10.97
CA CYS A 74 14.09 14.90 -10.51
C CYS A 74 15.26 15.50 -11.28
N GLN A 75 15.01 16.10 -12.46
CA GLN A 75 16.01 16.84 -13.22
C GLN A 75 16.29 18.24 -12.64
N ASN A 76 15.45 18.70 -11.71
CA ASN A 76 15.59 19.98 -11.03
C ASN A 76 16.30 19.80 -9.68
N THR A 77 17.28 20.67 -9.37
CA THR A 77 18.09 20.61 -8.15
C THR A 77 17.29 20.86 -6.87
N ASP A 78 16.16 21.55 -6.95
CA ASP A 78 15.28 21.85 -5.81
C ASP A 78 14.15 20.83 -5.60
N PHE A 79 14.13 19.73 -6.37
CA PHE A 79 13.10 18.70 -6.22
C PHE A 79 13.35 17.83 -5.00
N LYS A 80 12.36 17.79 -4.09
CA LYS A 80 12.32 16.84 -2.98
C LYS A 80 11.33 15.72 -3.31
N ALA A 81 11.85 14.58 -3.72
CA ALA A 81 11.05 13.37 -3.89
C ALA A 81 10.41 12.98 -2.54
N GLN A 82 9.10 13.12 -2.39
CA GLN A 82 8.40 12.82 -1.13
C GLN A 82 8.09 11.33 -0.96
N ARG A 83 8.35 10.52 -2.00
CA ARG A 83 8.09 9.08 -2.05
C ARG A 83 8.85 8.28 -0.99
N TRP A 84 9.97 8.80 -0.47
CA TRP A 84 10.76 8.13 0.56
C TRP A 84 9.93 7.78 1.80
N VAL A 85 8.89 8.56 2.12
CA VAL A 85 8.00 8.30 3.27
C VAL A 85 7.23 6.99 3.07
N VAL A 86 6.69 6.80 1.87
CA VAL A 86 5.96 5.58 1.48
C VAL A 86 6.93 4.39 1.44
N GLU A 87 8.12 4.57 0.86
CA GLU A 87 9.14 3.52 0.77
C GLU A 87 9.68 3.09 2.13
N ARG A 88 9.84 4.04 3.06
CA ARG A 88 10.19 3.76 4.46
C ARG A 88 9.11 2.92 5.13
N THR A 89 7.84 3.26 4.92
CA THR A 89 6.71 2.50 5.46
C THR A 89 6.68 1.08 4.89
N HIS A 90 6.94 0.94 3.58
CA HIS A 90 7.08 -0.36 2.92
C HIS A 90 8.25 -1.17 3.48
N SER A 91 9.36 -0.51 3.79
CA SER A 91 10.51 -1.14 4.48
C SER A 91 10.13 -1.66 5.86
N TRP A 92 9.30 -0.95 6.63
CA TRP A 92 8.78 -1.46 7.91
C TRP A 92 7.90 -2.71 7.72
N MET A 93 7.03 -2.71 6.71
CA MET A 93 6.24 -3.90 6.37
C MET A 93 7.13 -5.08 5.95
N ASN A 94 8.22 -4.83 5.24
CA ASN A 94 9.15 -5.86 4.75
C ASN A 94 9.96 -6.53 5.88
N ARG A 95 9.97 -5.96 7.10
CA ARG A 95 10.54 -6.62 8.29
C ARG A 95 9.70 -7.83 8.73
N PHE A 96 8.43 -7.89 8.32
CA PHE A 96 7.56 -9.03 8.59
C PHE A 96 7.74 -10.06 7.48
N ARG A 97 8.50 -11.13 7.76
CA ARG A 97 8.83 -12.19 6.78
C ARG A 97 7.60 -12.76 6.04
N ARG A 98 6.46 -12.84 6.72
CA ARG A 98 5.20 -13.38 6.18
C ARG A 98 4.50 -12.43 5.19
N ILE A 99 4.84 -11.15 5.22
CA ILE A 99 4.41 -10.15 4.25
C ILE A 99 5.42 -10.02 3.11
N LEU A 100 6.72 -10.00 3.45
CA LEU A 100 7.82 -9.91 2.49
C LEU A 100 7.74 -11.06 1.47
N ILE A 101 7.54 -12.28 1.97
CA ILE A 101 7.30 -13.46 1.15
C ILE A 101 5.85 -13.84 1.33
N ARG A 102 5.07 -13.76 0.25
CA ARG A 102 3.65 -14.13 0.27
C ARG A 102 3.49 -15.65 0.36
N TRP A 103 3.30 -16.13 1.58
CA TRP A 103 2.94 -17.53 1.83
C TRP A 103 1.43 -17.78 1.68
N GLU A 104 0.62 -16.75 1.92
CA GLU A 104 -0.84 -16.87 1.92
C GLU A 104 -1.39 -17.11 0.51
N LYS A 105 -2.03 -18.26 0.31
CA LYS A 105 -2.63 -18.67 -0.97
C LYS A 105 -3.88 -17.87 -1.29
N LYS A 106 -4.69 -17.58 -0.27
CA LYS A 106 -5.91 -16.76 -0.36
C LYS A 106 -5.56 -15.27 -0.29
N VAL A 107 -6.26 -14.44 -1.05
CA VAL A 107 -5.99 -13.00 -1.11
C VAL A 107 -6.50 -12.33 0.16
N GLU A 108 -7.63 -12.79 0.66
CA GLU A 108 -8.31 -12.32 1.87
C GLU A 108 -7.41 -12.49 3.11
N ASN A 109 -6.71 -13.63 3.21
CA ASN A 109 -5.74 -13.87 4.28
C ASN A 109 -4.53 -12.93 4.19
N TYR A 110 -4.04 -12.68 2.97
CA TYR A 110 -2.91 -11.78 2.75
C TYR A 110 -3.28 -10.34 3.10
N GLU A 111 -4.46 -9.90 2.67
CA GLU A 111 -5.03 -8.60 2.99
C GLU A 111 -5.22 -8.41 4.50
N ALA A 112 -5.81 -9.39 5.19
CA ALA A 112 -5.95 -9.36 6.65
C ALA A 112 -4.59 -9.22 7.36
N MET A 113 -3.56 -9.94 6.88
CA MET A 113 -2.21 -9.81 7.44
C MET A 113 -1.59 -8.43 7.16
N LEU A 114 -1.84 -7.83 6.00
CA LEU A 114 -1.35 -6.49 5.70
C LEU A 114 -2.00 -5.45 6.62
N HIS A 115 -3.32 -5.53 6.85
CA HIS A 115 -4.00 -4.66 7.80
C HIS A 115 -3.46 -4.84 9.23
N PHE A 116 -3.21 -6.08 9.65
CA PHE A 116 -2.62 -6.37 10.95
C PHE A 116 -1.24 -5.71 11.11
N VAL A 117 -0.38 -5.81 10.09
CA VAL A 117 0.93 -5.15 10.10
C VAL A 117 0.80 -3.63 10.10
N CYS A 118 -0.15 -3.05 9.36
CA CYS A 118 -0.42 -1.61 9.40
C CYS A 118 -0.83 -1.17 10.81
N GLY A 119 -1.69 -1.93 11.49
CA GLY A 119 -2.08 -1.68 12.88
C GLY A 119 -0.90 -1.71 13.86
N ILE A 120 0.00 -2.70 13.73
CA ILE A 120 1.23 -2.77 14.54
C ILE A 120 2.14 -1.56 14.28
N ILE A 121 2.29 -1.14 13.03
CA ILE A 121 3.09 0.04 12.68
C ILE A 121 2.51 1.29 13.34
N VAL A 122 1.20 1.51 13.21
CA VAL A 122 0.52 2.66 13.83
C VAL A 122 0.71 2.62 15.33
N TRP A 123 0.39 1.49 15.99
CA TRP A 123 0.55 1.30 17.43
C TRP A 123 1.96 1.66 17.91
N ASN A 124 2.98 1.10 17.26
CA ASN A 124 4.38 1.35 17.63
C ASN A 124 4.80 2.80 17.42
N LYS A 125 4.19 3.53 16.49
CA LYS A 125 4.54 4.92 16.16
C LYS A 125 3.76 5.95 16.97
N THR A 126 2.57 5.60 17.45
CA THR A 126 1.73 6.51 18.25
C THR A 126 1.94 6.36 19.75
N LEU A 127 2.26 5.15 20.24
CA LEU A 127 2.35 4.88 21.68
C LEU A 127 3.77 4.70 22.21
N LEU A 128 4.72 4.38 21.34
CA LEU A 128 6.13 4.17 21.71
C LEU A 128 7.06 5.20 21.04
N GLY A 129 6.48 6.20 20.36
CA GLY A 129 7.17 7.22 19.58
C GLY A 129 7.20 8.58 20.25
#